data_AF-A7RNY7-F1
#
_entry.id   AF-A7RNY7-F1
#
_cell.length_a   1.000
_cell.length_b   1.000
_cell.length_c   1.000
_cell.angle_alpha   90.00
_cell.angle_beta   90.00
_cell.angle_gamma   90.00
#
_symmetry.space_group_name_H-M   'P 1'
#
loop_
_entity.id
_entity.type
_entity.pdbx_description
1 polymer ?
#
loop_
_entity_poly.entity_id
_entity_poly.type
_entity_poly.pdbx_seq_one_letter_code
_entity_poly.pdbx_strand_id
1 'polypeptide(L)'
;MGQRHGTFVGKVLGYESCDATKFRQGLVQVRGRNREGMRRTVHAFDLWNFSDPLLLSQIYSNAVEPESLIYLNSQRMVFDVEEIENAFEWETFEDGKPYLGTYKMEIPSTKKRVRMMTMKMDLKDWIKIDKTYAAQQKEKQRLLQLHRDKVFVTNHDDSTKLAKRELLEMLAEYLPKRFPDKFESRENGIYNKMLKEFISTSDGPGEEDPLFKCGRLTQEDWCVMEWSEEHQAYVLTAGIVYFPMRWSLQQKWNLPMLGNIIMFDIHQPVDGFVKHLKSMVYDLFKSMSPDAPVYRGNWAVFNDLEGPLDLYTPEGHETRNAAMEGVRPYEGEKTGKVLTFRCEYQTLRKLEKSKAIIFGIRTYQFFLEDFKKFPRNDAEVLVKVIEKIHPDFVEYKGAKFWKDAALKYLKYHVLGEKDPDADRWGLTSAPTGFLLAGAVMAIGVACFLRYNQS
;
A
#
# COMPACT_ATOMS: atom_id res chain seq x y z
N MET A 1 30.27 -28.87 -0.03
CA MET A 1 29.07 -28.18 0.48
C MET A 1 28.56 -28.68 1.83
N GLY A 2 28.50 -30.00 2.11
CA GLY A 2 27.96 -30.52 3.38
C GLY A 2 28.77 -30.25 4.66
N GLN A 3 30.11 -30.33 4.61
CA GLN A 3 30.95 -30.06 5.79
C GLN A 3 30.90 -28.59 6.24
N ARG A 4 30.91 -27.63 5.30
CA ARG A 4 30.85 -26.19 5.64
C ARG A 4 29.51 -25.79 6.30
N HIS A 5 28.40 -26.44 5.93
CA HIS A 5 27.11 -26.21 6.58
C HIS A 5 27.04 -26.82 7.99
N GLY A 6 27.65 -27.99 8.21
CA GLY A 6 27.71 -28.62 9.54
C GLY A 6 28.52 -27.82 10.55
N THR A 7 29.63 -27.20 10.13
CA THR A 7 30.47 -26.34 10.99
C THR A 7 29.77 -25.02 11.36
N PHE A 8 28.95 -24.47 10.45
CA PHE A 8 28.15 -23.27 10.71
C PHE A 8 27.08 -23.52 11.78
N VAL A 9 26.32 -24.61 11.65
CA VAL A 9 25.30 -25.00 12.65
C VAL A 9 25.94 -25.32 14.01
N GLY A 10 27.10 -25.98 14.03
CA GLY A 10 27.85 -26.26 15.25
C GLY A 10 28.31 -25.02 16.01
N LYS A 11 28.71 -23.96 15.29
CA LYS A 11 29.10 -22.67 15.87
C LYS A 11 27.91 -21.89 16.42
N VAL A 12 26.78 -21.87 15.71
CA VAL A 12 25.53 -21.20 16.15
C VAL A 12 24.99 -21.83 17.44
N LEU A 13 25.22 -23.13 17.66
CA LEU A 13 24.80 -23.87 18.86
C LEU A 13 25.85 -23.91 20.00
N GLY A 14 27.00 -23.24 19.84
CA GLY A 14 27.99 -23.09 20.91
C GLY A 14 28.86 -24.32 21.20
N TYR A 15 29.06 -25.23 20.24
CA TYR A 15 29.90 -26.42 20.40
C TYR A 15 31.38 -26.14 20.11
N GLU A 16 32.29 -26.70 20.92
CA GLU A 16 33.74 -26.47 20.79
C GLU A 16 34.40 -27.31 19.69
N SER A 17 33.80 -28.45 19.32
CA SER A 17 34.26 -29.29 18.21
C SER A 17 33.08 -30.06 17.60
N CYS A 18 32.99 -30.12 16.27
CA CYS A 18 31.91 -30.80 15.55
C CYS A 18 32.43 -31.68 14.42
N ASP A 19 31.91 -32.89 14.33
CA ASP A 19 32.07 -33.78 13.16
C ASP A 19 30.74 -33.87 12.41
N ALA A 20 30.78 -33.59 11.10
CA ALA A 20 29.62 -33.62 10.22
C ALA A 20 29.76 -34.74 9.19
N THR A 21 28.98 -35.81 9.36
CA THR A 21 28.97 -36.96 8.45
C THR A 21 27.74 -36.91 7.56
N LYS A 22 27.95 -36.99 6.23
CA LYS A 22 26.85 -37.06 5.25
C LYS A 22 26.24 -38.46 5.25
N PHE A 23 24.93 -38.57 5.41
CA PHE A 23 24.19 -39.80 5.12
C PHE A 23 23.31 -39.64 3.86
N ARG A 24 22.95 -40.77 3.23
CA ARG A 24 22.09 -40.79 2.02
C ARG A 24 20.74 -40.11 2.34
N GLN A 25 20.22 -39.33 1.36
CA GLN A 25 19.03 -38.46 1.42
C GLN A 25 19.21 -37.06 2.06
N GLY A 26 20.42 -36.50 2.09
CA GLY A 26 20.59 -35.05 2.35
C GLY A 26 20.45 -34.62 3.82
N LEU A 27 20.18 -35.56 4.73
CA LEU A 27 20.18 -35.33 6.17
C LEU A 27 21.61 -35.14 6.70
N VAL A 28 21.85 -34.02 7.38
CA VAL A 28 23.10 -33.73 8.08
C VAL A 28 22.87 -33.96 9.58
N GLN A 29 23.62 -34.89 10.16
CA GLN A 29 23.65 -35.14 11.59
C GLN A 29 24.88 -34.44 12.17
N VAL A 30 24.68 -33.60 13.18
CA VAL A 30 25.78 -32.91 13.86
C VAL A 30 25.92 -33.47 15.26
N ARG A 31 27.12 -33.96 15.57
CA ARG A 31 27.50 -34.45 16.91
C ARG A 31 28.54 -33.51 17.50
N GLY A 32 28.29 -33.04 18.72
CA GLY A 32 29.18 -32.11 19.43
C GLY A 32 29.09 -32.28 20.94
N ARG A 33 30.07 -31.72 21.65
CA ARG A 33 30.02 -31.54 23.10
C ARG A 33 29.80 -30.07 23.41
N ASN A 34 28.88 -29.79 24.33
CA ASN A 34 28.71 -28.44 24.87
C ASN A 34 29.89 -28.08 25.80
N ARG A 35 29.94 -26.82 26.24
CA ARG A 35 30.99 -26.30 27.15
C ARG A 35 31.06 -27.01 28.51
N GLU A 36 30.06 -27.81 28.86
CA GLU A 36 30.01 -28.63 30.08
C GLU A 36 30.41 -30.10 29.84
N GLY A 37 30.85 -30.45 28.62
CA GLY A 37 31.37 -31.78 28.27
C GLY A 37 30.32 -32.83 27.92
N MET A 38 29.03 -32.48 27.89
CA MET A 38 27.93 -33.41 27.63
C MET A 38 27.72 -33.63 26.11
N ARG A 39 27.64 -34.89 25.68
CA ARG A 39 27.44 -35.26 24.26
C ARG A 39 25.99 -35.09 23.85
N ARG A 40 25.72 -34.35 22.78
CA ARG A 40 24.41 -34.26 22.13
C ARG A 40 24.50 -34.51 20.63
N THR A 41 23.39 -35.01 20.08
CA THR A 41 23.22 -35.31 18.65
C THR A 41 21.98 -34.58 18.16
N VAL A 42 22.10 -33.76 17.12
CA VAL A 42 20.98 -33.00 16.55
C VAL A 42 20.80 -33.37 15.08
N HIS A 43 19.55 -33.58 14.70
CA HIS A 43 19.14 -33.88 13.32
C HIS A 43 18.62 -32.59 12.69
N ALA A 44 19.18 -32.18 11.55
CA ALA A 44 18.91 -30.87 10.93
C ALA A 44 17.49 -30.67 10.35
N PHE A 45 16.52 -31.50 10.71
CA PHE A 45 15.11 -31.30 10.36
C PHE A 45 14.34 -30.51 11.44
N ASP A 46 14.90 -30.36 12.64
CA ASP A 46 14.20 -29.73 13.78
C ASP A 46 14.35 -28.20 13.86
N LEU A 47 15.10 -27.56 12.95
CA LEU A 47 15.32 -26.10 12.95
C LEU A 47 14.24 -25.29 12.20
N TRP A 48 13.24 -25.95 11.60
CA TRP A 48 12.16 -25.29 10.86
C TRP A 48 10.87 -25.07 11.67
N ASN A 49 10.78 -25.60 12.90
CA ASN A 49 9.65 -25.40 13.79
C ASN A 49 10.12 -24.79 15.12
N PHE A 50 10.31 -23.47 15.18
CA PHE A 50 10.42 -22.78 16.46
C PHE A 50 9.51 -21.55 16.50
N SER A 51 8.52 -21.63 17.37
CA SER A 51 7.50 -20.63 17.71
C SER A 51 7.84 -19.84 18.99
N ASP A 52 9.13 -19.70 19.33
CA ASP A 52 9.61 -18.95 20.50
C ASP A 52 10.37 -17.66 20.10
N PRO A 53 9.76 -16.46 20.29
CA PRO A 53 10.34 -15.17 19.91
C PRO A 53 11.62 -14.78 20.66
N LEU A 54 11.84 -15.29 21.87
CA LEU A 54 13.01 -14.94 22.69
C LEU A 54 14.30 -15.60 22.18
N LEU A 55 14.19 -16.80 21.63
CA LEU A 55 15.33 -17.51 21.05
C LEU A 55 15.76 -16.89 19.71
N LEU A 56 14.79 -16.40 18.91
CA LEU A 56 15.06 -15.64 17.69
C LEU A 56 15.83 -14.35 17.99
N SER A 57 15.45 -13.59 19.02
CA SER A 57 16.15 -12.33 19.36
C SER A 57 17.59 -12.58 19.83
N GLN A 58 17.86 -13.68 20.53
CA GLN A 58 19.20 -14.09 20.94
C GLN A 58 20.08 -14.58 19.78
N ILE A 59 19.50 -15.20 18.76
CA ILE A 59 20.24 -15.60 17.55
C ILE A 59 20.56 -14.37 16.69
N TYR A 60 19.61 -13.44 16.52
CA TYR A 60 19.83 -12.21 15.76
C TYR A 60 20.85 -11.27 16.41
N SER A 61 20.92 -11.24 17.75
CA SER A 61 21.90 -10.40 18.48
C SER A 61 23.32 -10.96 18.47
N ASN A 62 23.50 -12.27 18.26
CA ASN A 62 24.82 -12.92 18.31
C ASN A 62 25.38 -13.33 16.94
N ALA A 63 24.61 -13.26 15.84
CA ALA A 63 25.00 -13.81 14.53
C ALA A 63 25.38 -12.76 13.47
N VAL A 64 25.41 -11.47 13.79
CA VAL A 64 25.72 -10.41 12.82
C VAL A 64 26.92 -9.63 13.31
N GLU A 65 28.09 -9.87 12.72
CA GLU A 65 29.23 -9.00 12.99
C GLU A 65 28.89 -7.56 12.54
N PRO A 66 29.28 -6.53 13.32
CA PRO A 66 28.92 -5.13 13.05
C PRO A 66 29.25 -4.67 11.63
N GLU A 67 30.30 -5.22 11.00
CA GLU A 67 30.72 -4.89 9.63
C GLU A 67 29.72 -5.34 8.55
N SER A 68 28.94 -6.39 8.80
CA SER A 68 27.88 -6.85 7.89
C SER A 68 26.59 -6.02 7.99
N LEU A 69 26.34 -5.39 9.14
CA LEU A 69 25.35 -4.31 9.28
C LEU A 69 25.81 -3.01 8.60
N ILE A 70 27.11 -2.74 8.57
CA ILE A 70 27.69 -1.58 7.87
C ILE A 70 27.58 -1.76 6.34
N TYR A 71 27.75 -2.98 5.81
CA TYR A 71 27.58 -3.26 4.38
C TYR A 71 26.11 -3.27 3.91
N LEU A 72 25.16 -3.61 4.79
CA LEU A 72 23.71 -3.43 4.53
C LEU A 72 23.25 -1.97 4.69
N ASN A 73 24.03 -1.13 5.37
CA ASN A 73 23.79 0.32 5.49
C ASN A 73 24.40 1.13 4.32
N SER A 74 25.30 0.56 3.51
CA SER A 74 26.10 1.33 2.55
C SER A 74 25.44 1.60 1.18
N GLN A 75 24.15 1.28 1.00
CA GLN A 75 23.37 1.75 -0.16
C GLN A 75 21.97 2.26 0.20
N ARG A 76 21.78 2.75 1.44
CA ARG A 76 20.60 3.54 1.74
C ARG A 76 20.80 4.92 1.12
N MET A 77 19.90 5.33 0.23
CA MET A 77 19.71 6.77 0.08
C MET A 77 19.23 7.29 1.42
N VAL A 78 20.15 7.82 2.22
CA VAL A 78 19.82 8.54 3.44
C VAL A 78 19.43 9.94 3.00
N PHE A 79 18.20 10.08 2.54
CA PHE A 79 17.59 11.39 2.32
C PHE A 79 16.73 11.75 3.53
N ASP A 80 16.77 13.03 3.89
CA ASP A 80 15.91 13.56 4.94
C ASP A 80 14.52 13.80 4.35
N VAL A 81 13.54 13.02 4.85
CA VAL A 81 12.15 13.12 4.40
C VAL A 81 11.61 14.51 4.70
N GLU A 82 11.77 15.00 5.92
CA GLU A 82 11.21 16.28 6.34
C GLU A 82 11.84 17.45 5.59
N GLU A 83 13.15 17.40 5.33
CA GLU A 83 13.83 18.39 4.48
C GLU A 83 13.18 18.43 3.08
N ILE A 84 13.01 17.27 2.44
CA ILE A 84 12.46 17.20 1.08
C ILE A 84 11.01 17.67 1.06
N GLU A 85 10.16 17.20 1.98
CA GLU A 85 8.75 17.59 2.02
C GLU A 85 8.55 19.10 2.19
N ASN A 86 9.53 19.81 2.76
CA ASN A 86 9.50 21.27 2.94
C ASN A 86 10.30 22.06 1.88
N ALA A 87 11.10 21.40 1.04
CA ALA A 87 12.01 22.05 0.09
C ALA A 87 11.40 22.32 -1.30
N PHE A 88 10.24 21.75 -1.62
CA PHE A 88 9.62 21.85 -2.94
C PHE A 88 8.19 22.39 -2.87
N GLU A 89 7.79 23.11 -3.91
CA GLU A 89 6.36 23.35 -4.17
C GLU A 89 5.74 22.04 -4.68
N TRP A 90 4.87 21.46 -3.86
CA TRP A 90 4.19 20.22 -4.22
C TRP A 90 2.89 20.51 -4.93
N GLU A 91 2.49 19.61 -5.83
CA GLU A 91 1.19 19.74 -6.46
C GLU A 91 0.09 19.63 -5.39
N THR A 92 -0.55 20.75 -5.14
CA THR A 92 -1.91 20.81 -4.61
C THR A 92 -2.83 20.93 -5.82
N PHE A 93 -3.66 19.93 -6.07
CA PHE A 93 -4.37 19.79 -7.34
C PHE A 93 -5.51 20.82 -7.47
N GLU A 94 -5.98 21.12 -8.70
CA GLU A 94 -6.87 22.25 -9.09
C GLU A 94 -7.57 23.03 -7.95
N ASP A 95 -7.28 24.34 -7.88
CA ASP A 95 -7.76 25.27 -6.84
C ASP A 95 -7.24 24.97 -5.41
N GLY A 96 -6.10 24.27 -5.25
CA GLY A 96 -5.52 23.98 -3.93
C GLY A 96 -6.19 22.80 -3.19
N LYS A 97 -6.77 21.84 -3.91
CA LYS A 97 -7.51 20.68 -3.38
C LYS A 97 -6.66 19.39 -3.49
N PRO A 98 -6.74 18.45 -2.52
CA PRO A 98 -6.06 17.15 -2.63
C PRO A 98 -6.67 16.30 -3.74
N TYR A 99 -5.88 15.39 -4.32
CA TYR A 99 -6.35 14.45 -5.36
C TYR A 99 -7.31 13.41 -4.77
N LEU A 100 -8.56 13.84 -4.61
CA LEU A 100 -9.70 13.08 -4.13
C LEU A 100 -10.70 12.81 -5.27
N GLY A 101 -10.44 13.33 -6.47
CA GLY A 101 -11.38 13.33 -7.60
C GLY A 101 -11.80 11.96 -8.10
N THR A 102 -11.04 10.90 -7.79
CA THR A 102 -11.28 9.56 -8.32
C THR A 102 -12.46 8.81 -7.70
N TYR A 103 -12.74 8.96 -6.40
CA TYR A 103 -13.90 8.29 -5.79
C TYR A 103 -15.22 8.93 -6.21
N LYS A 104 -15.21 10.20 -6.63
CA LYS A 104 -16.39 10.92 -7.15
C LYS A 104 -16.96 10.26 -8.41
N MET A 105 -16.14 9.47 -9.10
CA MET A 105 -16.51 8.73 -10.31
C MET A 105 -17.41 7.53 -10.02
N GLU A 106 -17.42 7.00 -8.78
CA GLU A 106 -18.22 5.83 -8.38
C GLU A 106 -19.67 6.13 -8.01
N ILE A 107 -20.14 7.38 -8.10
CA ILE A 107 -21.55 7.72 -7.83
C ILE A 107 -22.43 7.14 -8.96
N PRO A 108 -23.30 6.15 -8.70
CA PRO A 108 -24.14 5.60 -9.74
C PRO A 108 -25.12 6.68 -10.23
N SER A 109 -24.97 7.14 -11.47
CA SER A 109 -25.95 8.01 -12.13
C SER A 109 -27.17 7.17 -12.50
N THR A 110 -28.04 6.90 -11.53
CA THR A 110 -29.45 6.49 -11.72
C THR A 110 -29.76 5.25 -12.57
N LYS A 111 -28.77 4.49 -13.05
CA LYS A 111 -28.98 3.28 -13.87
C LYS A 111 -28.34 2.07 -13.19
N LYS A 112 -29.10 0.97 -13.10
CA LYS A 112 -28.74 -0.36 -12.56
C LYS A 112 -27.57 -1.06 -13.30
N ARG A 113 -26.64 -0.33 -13.92
CA ARG A 113 -25.51 -0.89 -14.68
C ARG A 113 -24.19 -0.30 -14.21
N VAL A 114 -23.30 -1.19 -13.77
CA VAL A 114 -21.92 -0.88 -13.39
C VAL A 114 -21.13 -0.46 -14.64
N ARG A 115 -20.30 0.57 -14.51
CA ARG A 115 -19.43 1.07 -15.59
C ARG A 115 -17.98 1.03 -15.11
N MET A 116 -17.05 0.87 -16.05
CA MET A 116 -15.60 0.97 -15.76
C MET A 116 -15.16 2.37 -15.30
N MET A 117 -16.00 3.39 -15.48
CA MET A 117 -15.78 4.77 -15.01
C MET A 117 -14.43 5.35 -15.44
N THR A 118 -14.00 4.99 -16.65
CA THR A 118 -12.79 5.52 -17.28
C THR A 118 -13.08 6.87 -17.92
N MET A 119 -12.11 7.77 -17.82
CA MET A 119 -12.10 9.10 -18.41
C MET A 119 -10.89 9.23 -19.32
N LYS A 120 -11.00 10.03 -20.38
CA LYS A 120 -9.84 10.40 -21.19
C LYS A 120 -8.83 11.14 -20.32
N MET A 121 -7.56 10.76 -20.41
CA MET A 121 -6.46 11.40 -19.69
C MET A 121 -5.76 12.42 -20.59
N ASP A 122 -5.59 13.65 -20.09
CA ASP A 122 -4.60 14.57 -20.64
C ASP A 122 -3.21 14.11 -20.20
N LEU A 123 -2.23 14.10 -21.11
CA LEU A 123 -0.87 13.67 -20.80
C LEU A 123 -0.22 14.49 -19.68
N LYS A 124 -0.60 15.77 -19.47
CA LYS A 124 -0.12 16.57 -18.34
C LYS A 124 -0.51 16.01 -16.97
N ASP A 125 -1.50 15.12 -16.95
CA ASP A 125 -2.06 14.49 -15.75
C ASP A 125 -1.56 13.05 -15.57
N TRP A 126 -0.67 12.55 -16.44
CA TRP A 126 -0.20 11.17 -16.40
C TRP A 126 0.47 10.80 -15.07
N ILE A 127 1.40 11.62 -14.59
CA ILE A 127 2.12 11.41 -13.32
C ILE A 127 1.72 12.49 -12.34
N LYS A 128 1.52 12.09 -11.08
CA LYS A 128 1.12 12.99 -9.99
C LYS A 128 2.09 12.88 -8.83
N ILE A 129 2.71 14.00 -8.45
CA ILE A 129 3.71 14.04 -7.38
C ILE A 129 3.24 14.99 -6.28
N ASP A 130 3.16 14.47 -5.06
CA ASP A 130 2.78 15.26 -3.89
C ASP A 130 3.87 15.24 -2.82
N LYS A 131 3.61 15.99 -1.74
CA LYS A 131 4.53 16.11 -0.62
C LYS A 131 4.96 14.79 0.01
N THR A 132 4.18 13.72 -0.12
CA THR A 132 4.52 12.42 0.47
C THR A 132 5.57 11.64 -0.34
N TYR A 133 6.09 12.23 -1.42
CA TYR A 133 7.05 11.60 -2.32
C TYR A 133 8.22 10.95 -1.56
N ALA A 134 8.90 11.71 -0.69
CA ALA A 134 10.06 11.19 0.04
C ALA A 134 9.67 10.06 1.01
N ALA A 135 8.60 10.24 1.79
CA ALA A 135 8.10 9.22 2.71
C ALA A 135 7.72 7.92 1.98
N GLN A 136 7.02 8.03 0.85
CA GLN A 136 6.66 6.86 0.04
C GLN A 136 7.88 6.20 -0.60
N GLN A 137 8.86 6.96 -1.11
CA GLN A 137 10.09 6.37 -1.66
C GLN A 137 10.89 5.61 -0.61
N LYS A 138 10.94 6.12 0.63
CA LYS A 138 11.55 5.42 1.76
C LYS A 138 10.82 4.11 2.06
N GLU A 139 9.49 4.12 2.03
CA GLU A 139 8.69 2.92 2.22
C GLU A 139 8.85 1.91 1.07
N LYS A 140 8.90 2.36 -0.19
CA LYS A 140 9.22 1.50 -1.35
C LYS A 140 10.55 0.79 -1.17
N GLN A 141 11.59 1.49 -0.72
CA GLN A 141 12.90 0.89 -0.43
C GLN A 141 12.82 -0.15 0.69
N ARG A 142 12.10 0.14 1.78
CA ARG A 142 11.90 -0.81 2.89
C ARG A 142 11.20 -2.08 2.40
N LEU A 143 10.14 -1.94 1.62
CA LEU A 143 9.38 -3.06 1.05
C LEU A 143 10.21 -3.85 0.05
N LEU A 144 11.03 -3.20 -0.76
CA LEU A 144 11.94 -3.88 -1.68
C LEU A 144 12.99 -4.72 -0.94
N GLN A 145 13.46 -4.27 0.22
CA GLN A 145 14.40 -5.01 1.05
C GLN A 145 13.74 -6.23 1.72
N LEU A 146 12.51 -6.09 2.18
CA LEU A 146 11.82 -7.13 2.97
C LEU A 146 11.01 -8.12 2.13
N HIS A 147 10.50 -7.69 0.99
CA HIS A 147 9.45 -8.37 0.23
C HIS A 147 9.70 -8.33 -1.29
N ARG A 148 10.97 -8.25 -1.73
CA ARG A 148 11.35 -8.11 -3.15
C ARG A 148 10.57 -9.03 -4.09
N ASP A 149 10.52 -10.31 -3.73
CA ASP A 149 9.86 -11.39 -4.46
C ASP A 149 8.34 -11.21 -4.52
N LYS A 150 7.73 -10.54 -3.53
CA LYS A 150 6.28 -10.29 -3.50
C LYS A 150 5.87 -9.01 -4.22
N VAL A 151 6.75 -7.99 -4.22
CA VAL A 151 6.47 -6.68 -4.83
C VAL A 151 6.96 -6.58 -6.28
N PHE A 152 7.74 -7.54 -6.78
CA PHE A 152 8.26 -7.53 -8.14
C PHE A 152 8.09 -8.89 -8.84
N VAL A 153 7.57 -8.85 -10.05
CA VAL A 153 7.49 -10.00 -10.97
C VAL A 153 7.87 -9.56 -12.37
N THR A 154 8.49 -10.43 -13.16
CA THR A 154 8.77 -10.15 -14.57
C THR A 154 8.98 -11.42 -15.37
N ASN A 155 8.40 -11.47 -16.56
CA ASN A 155 8.83 -12.39 -17.59
C ASN A 155 10.16 -11.91 -18.20
N HIS A 156 10.86 -12.82 -18.88
CA HIS A 156 12.21 -12.60 -19.43
C HIS A 156 12.27 -12.63 -20.96
N ASP A 157 11.12 -12.74 -21.63
CA ASP A 157 11.03 -12.59 -23.08
C ASP A 157 11.30 -11.15 -23.54
N ASP A 158 11.59 -11.01 -24.82
CA ASP A 158 12.04 -9.74 -25.38
C ASP A 158 10.92 -8.71 -25.50
N SER A 159 9.65 -9.13 -25.58
CA SER A 159 8.53 -8.18 -25.63
C SER A 159 8.29 -7.53 -24.26
N THR A 160 8.34 -8.31 -23.17
CA THR A 160 8.29 -7.76 -21.81
C THR A 160 9.48 -6.85 -21.52
N LYS A 161 10.70 -7.22 -21.94
CA LYS A 161 11.87 -6.33 -21.80
C LYS A 161 11.69 -5.02 -22.55
N LEU A 162 11.22 -5.08 -23.81
CA LEU A 162 10.96 -3.91 -24.64
C LEU A 162 9.93 -2.98 -23.99
N ALA A 163 8.81 -3.53 -23.48
CA ALA A 163 7.75 -2.75 -22.84
C ALA A 163 8.24 -2.00 -21.59
N LYS A 164 9.04 -2.65 -20.74
CA LYS A 164 9.63 -2.04 -19.55
C LYS A 164 10.64 -0.94 -19.90
N ARG A 165 11.50 -1.16 -20.90
CA ARG A 165 12.44 -0.13 -21.38
C ARG A 165 11.68 1.06 -21.96
N GLU A 166 10.67 0.82 -22.79
CA GLU A 166 9.86 1.87 -23.39
C GLU A 166 9.15 2.73 -22.32
N LEU A 167 8.61 2.11 -21.26
CA LEU A 167 8.06 2.85 -20.12
C LEU A 167 9.11 3.77 -19.46
N LEU A 168 10.31 3.25 -19.20
CA LEU A 168 11.39 4.03 -18.60
C LEU A 168 11.83 5.21 -19.50
N GLU A 169 11.98 4.96 -20.81
CA GLU A 169 12.28 6.01 -21.79
C GLU A 169 11.21 7.11 -21.78
N MET A 170 9.93 6.74 -21.74
CA MET A 170 8.82 7.69 -21.70
C MET A 170 8.80 8.51 -20.42
N LEU A 171 9.08 7.90 -19.26
CA LEU A 171 9.23 8.64 -18.00
C LEU A 171 10.44 9.59 -18.05
N ALA A 172 11.54 9.15 -18.67
CA ALA A 172 12.75 9.96 -18.83
C ALA A 172 12.54 11.20 -19.69
N GLU A 173 11.71 11.08 -20.72
CA GLU A 173 11.33 12.22 -21.53
C GLU A 173 10.32 13.12 -20.81
N TYR A 174 9.35 12.52 -20.11
CA TYR A 174 8.21 13.23 -19.54
C TYR A 174 8.54 14.02 -18.28
N LEU A 175 9.21 13.39 -17.30
CA LEU A 175 9.37 13.96 -15.95
C LEU A 175 10.12 15.30 -15.95
N PRO A 176 11.26 15.48 -16.67
CA PRO A 176 11.96 16.77 -16.70
C PRO A 176 11.16 17.87 -17.43
N LYS A 177 10.32 17.51 -18.41
CA LYS A 177 9.44 18.46 -19.11
C LYS A 177 8.29 18.92 -18.21
N ARG A 178 7.71 17.98 -17.45
CA ARG A 178 6.53 18.23 -16.61
C ARG A 178 6.85 18.82 -15.23
N PHE A 179 8.00 18.46 -14.68
CA PHE A 179 8.45 18.83 -13.34
C PHE A 179 9.94 19.26 -13.36
N PRO A 180 10.28 20.34 -14.09
CA PRO A 180 11.66 20.78 -14.27
C PRO A 180 12.35 21.22 -12.96
N ASP A 181 11.57 21.56 -11.94
CA ASP A 181 12.05 21.87 -10.59
C ASP A 181 12.45 20.61 -9.80
N LYS A 182 11.88 19.44 -10.12
CA LYS A 182 12.10 18.17 -9.42
C LYS A 182 13.00 17.19 -10.19
N PHE A 183 13.01 17.27 -11.52
CA PHE A 183 13.82 16.40 -12.37
C PHE A 183 14.61 17.20 -13.41
N GLU A 184 15.74 16.65 -13.81
CA GLU A 184 16.60 17.18 -14.86
C GLU A 184 16.98 16.06 -15.80
N SER A 185 16.83 16.29 -17.11
CA SER A 185 17.33 15.38 -18.12
C SER A 185 18.85 15.49 -18.17
N ARG A 186 19.54 14.34 -18.14
CA ARG A 186 20.99 14.24 -18.31
C ARG A 186 21.29 13.23 -19.39
N GLU A 187 22.53 13.22 -19.86
CA GLU A 187 22.97 12.22 -20.83
C GLU A 187 22.73 10.81 -20.26
N ASN A 188 22.06 9.95 -21.04
CA ASN A 188 21.73 8.57 -20.69
C ASN A 188 20.91 8.40 -19.39
N GLY A 189 20.16 9.41 -18.95
CA GLY A 189 19.36 9.27 -17.75
C GLY A 189 18.65 10.52 -17.27
N ILE A 190 18.21 10.44 -16.02
CA ILE A 190 17.45 11.49 -15.34
C ILE A 190 18.11 11.73 -13.98
N TYR A 191 18.27 12.98 -13.61
CA TYR A 191 18.61 13.35 -12.25
C TYR A 191 17.35 13.74 -11.47
N ASN A 192 17.06 12.97 -10.42
CA ASN A 192 16.03 13.26 -9.44
C ASN A 192 16.60 14.25 -8.40
N LYS A 193 16.20 15.53 -8.51
CA LYS A 193 16.70 16.59 -7.62
C LYS A 193 16.20 16.45 -6.19
N MET A 194 15.04 15.83 -6.00
CA MET A 194 14.44 15.61 -4.68
C MET A 194 15.29 14.64 -3.86
N LEU A 195 15.66 13.51 -4.45
CA LEU A 195 16.47 12.48 -3.79
C LEU A 195 17.97 12.61 -4.07
N LYS A 196 18.37 13.63 -4.85
CA LYS A 196 19.74 13.90 -5.29
C LYS A 196 20.40 12.69 -5.96
N GLU A 197 19.65 12.00 -6.81
CA GLU A 197 20.01 10.69 -7.37
C GLU A 197 19.96 10.69 -8.90
N PHE A 198 20.93 10.03 -9.55
CA PHE A 198 20.91 9.79 -11.00
C PHE A 198 20.38 8.40 -11.33
N ILE A 199 19.43 8.33 -12.25
CA ILE A 199 18.82 7.11 -12.77
C ILE A 199 19.18 6.95 -14.24
N SER A 200 19.98 5.94 -14.56
CA SER A 200 20.37 5.59 -15.94
C SER A 200 19.19 4.99 -16.71
N THR A 201 18.98 5.37 -17.97
CA THR A 201 18.01 4.72 -18.87
C THR A 201 18.55 3.47 -19.56
N SER A 202 19.82 3.11 -19.34
CA SER A 202 20.43 1.89 -19.91
C SER A 202 19.80 0.61 -19.33
N ASP A 203 19.73 -0.44 -20.15
CA ASP A 203 19.19 -1.77 -19.77
C ASP A 203 20.14 -2.92 -20.14
N GLY A 204 21.44 -2.62 -20.22
CA GLY A 204 22.49 -3.59 -20.55
C GLY A 204 22.80 -4.60 -19.43
N PRO A 205 23.70 -5.57 -19.70
CA PRO A 205 24.08 -6.56 -18.69
C PRO A 205 24.63 -5.91 -17.40
N GLY A 206 24.05 -6.27 -16.26
CA GLY A 206 24.43 -5.71 -14.95
C GLY A 206 23.64 -4.47 -14.54
N GLU A 207 22.82 -3.90 -15.43
CA GLU A 207 21.85 -2.87 -15.07
C GLU A 207 20.68 -3.47 -14.28
N GLU A 208 20.12 -2.66 -13.38
CA GLU A 208 18.89 -3.02 -12.68
C GLU A 208 17.69 -3.05 -13.66
N ASP A 209 16.67 -3.82 -13.31
CA ASP A 209 15.45 -3.91 -14.10
C ASP A 209 14.79 -2.51 -14.28
N PRO A 210 14.34 -2.15 -15.49
CA PRO A 210 13.73 -0.85 -15.73
C PRO A 210 12.53 -0.53 -14.81
N LEU A 211 11.79 -1.52 -14.31
CA LEU A 211 10.70 -1.26 -13.37
C LEU A 211 11.19 -0.76 -11.99
N PHE A 212 12.36 -1.20 -11.52
CA PHE A 212 12.96 -0.63 -10.30
C PHE A 212 13.27 0.86 -10.49
N LYS A 213 13.83 1.20 -11.66
CA LYS A 213 14.12 2.59 -12.07
C LYS A 213 12.84 3.42 -12.11
N CYS A 214 11.78 2.90 -12.74
CA CYS A 214 10.46 3.57 -12.78
C CYS A 214 9.91 3.83 -11.36
N GLY A 215 10.00 2.83 -10.48
CA GLY A 215 9.52 2.95 -9.09
C GLY A 215 10.28 3.98 -8.25
N ARG A 216 11.59 4.20 -8.52
CA ARG A 216 12.41 5.22 -7.87
C ARG A 216 12.15 6.64 -8.39
N LEU A 217 11.66 6.75 -9.62
CA LEU A 217 11.33 8.03 -10.23
C LEU A 217 9.95 8.53 -9.81
N THR A 218 8.98 7.63 -9.64
CA THR A 218 7.57 8.00 -9.48
C THR A 218 6.89 7.38 -8.24
N GLN A 219 5.77 7.94 -7.80
CA GLN A 219 5.00 7.41 -6.66
C GLN A 219 4.08 6.24 -7.06
N GLU A 220 3.79 6.11 -8.34
CA GLU A 220 3.03 5.03 -8.95
C GLU A 220 3.68 3.66 -8.72
N ASP A 221 2.83 2.66 -8.53
CA ASP A 221 3.13 1.26 -8.83
C ASP A 221 2.89 1.01 -10.32
N TRP A 222 3.64 0.09 -10.92
CA TRP A 222 3.63 -0.12 -12.37
C TRP A 222 3.35 -1.59 -12.72
N CYS A 223 2.37 -1.82 -13.58
CA CYS A 223 2.06 -3.12 -14.15
C CYS A 223 2.16 -3.05 -15.68
N VAL A 224 2.77 -4.07 -16.29
CA VAL A 224 2.91 -4.24 -17.73
C VAL A 224 1.97 -5.35 -18.19
N MET A 225 1.07 -5.01 -19.11
CA MET A 225 0.10 -5.96 -19.64
C MET A 225 0.29 -6.13 -21.15
N GLU A 226 0.44 -7.36 -21.60
CA GLU A 226 0.70 -7.69 -23.00
C GLU A 226 -0.40 -8.59 -23.55
N TRP A 227 -0.70 -8.46 -24.84
CA TRP A 227 -1.67 -9.31 -25.52
C TRP A 227 -1.13 -10.74 -25.64
N SER A 228 -1.89 -11.71 -25.13
CA SER A 228 -1.61 -13.13 -25.29
C SER A 228 -2.57 -13.75 -26.30
N GLU A 229 -2.02 -14.34 -27.36
CA GLU A 229 -2.80 -15.12 -28.32
C GLU A 229 -3.37 -16.40 -27.71
N GLU A 230 -2.66 -17.03 -26.77
CA GLU A 230 -3.13 -18.23 -26.07
C GLU A 230 -4.40 -17.93 -25.26
N HIS A 231 -4.38 -16.84 -24.49
CA HIS A 231 -5.51 -16.47 -23.63
C HIS A 231 -6.56 -15.61 -24.34
N GLN A 232 -6.28 -15.15 -25.57
CA GLN A 232 -7.07 -14.14 -26.28
C GLN A 232 -7.39 -12.93 -25.38
N ALA A 233 -6.40 -12.49 -24.60
CA ALA A 233 -6.58 -11.46 -23.59
C ALA A 233 -5.24 -10.80 -23.23
N TYR A 234 -5.31 -9.62 -22.60
CA TYR A 234 -4.13 -9.01 -21.99
C TYR A 234 -3.76 -9.72 -20.68
N VAL A 235 -2.48 -10.05 -20.52
CA VAL A 235 -1.89 -10.79 -19.40
C VAL A 235 -0.89 -9.90 -18.68
N LEU A 236 -0.86 -9.98 -17.36
CA LEU A 236 0.16 -9.29 -16.55
C LEU A 236 1.50 -10.01 -16.67
N THR A 237 2.43 -9.47 -17.45
CA THR A 237 3.74 -10.10 -17.73
C THR A 237 4.85 -9.58 -16.85
N ALA A 238 4.74 -8.35 -16.36
CA ALA A 238 5.64 -7.79 -15.37
C ALA A 238 4.93 -6.77 -14.47
N GLY A 239 5.49 -6.53 -13.29
CA GLY A 239 4.99 -5.49 -12.41
C GLY A 239 5.92 -5.22 -11.24
N ILE A 240 5.81 -4.00 -10.73
CA ILE A 240 6.38 -3.58 -9.46
C ILE A 240 5.28 -2.88 -8.65
N VAL A 241 4.83 -3.52 -7.58
CA VAL A 241 3.66 -3.10 -6.80
C VAL A 241 4.03 -3.06 -5.33
N TYR A 242 4.28 -1.86 -4.84
CA TYR A 242 4.66 -1.61 -3.46
C TYR A 242 3.44 -1.45 -2.56
N PHE A 243 2.35 -0.85 -3.07
CA PHE A 243 1.20 -0.44 -2.27
C PHE A 243 -0.09 -1.12 -2.73
N PRO A 244 -0.14 -2.48 -2.79
CA PRO A 244 -1.33 -3.17 -3.23
C PRO A 244 -2.50 -2.87 -2.29
N MET A 245 -3.70 -2.71 -2.87
CA MET A 245 -4.94 -2.50 -2.13
C MET A 245 -5.75 -3.80 -2.05
N ARG A 246 -5.32 -4.69 -1.16
CA ARG A 246 -5.92 -6.01 -0.88
C ARG A 246 -5.87 -7.00 -2.05
N TRP A 247 -4.70 -7.13 -2.66
CA TRP A 247 -4.42 -8.13 -3.69
C TRP A 247 -2.92 -8.45 -3.80
N SER A 248 -2.57 -9.66 -4.24
CA SER A 248 -1.18 -10.09 -4.38
C SER A 248 -0.70 -10.04 -5.83
N LEU A 249 0.42 -9.36 -6.08
CA LEU A 249 1.05 -9.31 -7.41
C LEU A 249 1.43 -10.71 -7.92
N GLN A 250 2.05 -11.52 -7.07
CA GLN A 250 2.45 -12.89 -7.42
C GLN A 250 1.27 -13.76 -7.86
N GLN A 251 0.12 -13.64 -7.19
CA GLN A 251 -1.07 -14.41 -7.53
C GLN A 251 -1.74 -13.95 -8.84
N LYS A 252 -1.43 -12.74 -9.32
CA LYS A 252 -1.99 -12.16 -10.55
C LYS A 252 -1.03 -12.26 -11.74
N TRP A 253 0.24 -12.59 -11.49
CA TRP A 253 1.28 -12.70 -12.51
C TRP A 253 0.99 -13.84 -13.48
N ASN A 254 1.18 -13.59 -14.78
CA ASN A 254 0.88 -14.51 -15.89
C ASN A 254 -0.58 -14.99 -15.96
N LEU A 255 -1.49 -14.29 -15.27
CA LEU A 255 -2.92 -14.49 -15.45
C LEU A 255 -3.49 -13.44 -16.41
N PRO A 256 -4.46 -13.82 -17.27
CA PRO A 256 -5.20 -12.86 -18.04
C PRO A 256 -5.95 -11.92 -17.10
N MET A 257 -6.09 -10.65 -17.47
CA MET A 257 -6.85 -9.67 -16.69
C MET A 257 -8.29 -10.12 -16.40
N LEU A 258 -8.84 -10.99 -17.27
CA LEU A 258 -10.14 -11.64 -17.07
C LEU A 258 -10.09 -12.76 -16.01
N GLY A 259 -8.98 -13.48 -15.87
CA GLY A 259 -8.71 -14.44 -14.79
C GLY A 259 -8.47 -13.75 -13.44
N ASN A 260 -7.92 -12.54 -13.47
CA ASN A 260 -7.77 -11.69 -12.29
C ASN A 260 -9.11 -11.21 -11.71
N ILE A 261 -10.16 -11.16 -12.53
CA ILE A 261 -11.57 -10.96 -12.13
C ILE A 261 -12.18 -12.29 -11.62
N ILE A 262 -11.73 -13.46 -12.09
CA ILE A 262 -12.23 -14.80 -11.68
C ILE A 262 -11.65 -15.25 -10.33
N MET A 263 -10.52 -14.72 -9.88
CA MET A 263 -10.04 -14.96 -8.50
C MET A 263 -10.86 -14.23 -7.42
N PHE A 264 -11.96 -13.54 -7.80
CA PHE A 264 -13.02 -13.12 -6.87
C PHE A 264 -14.10 -14.20 -6.67
N ASP A 265 -13.98 -15.34 -7.34
CA ASP A 265 -15.10 -16.27 -7.57
C ASP A 265 -14.97 -17.56 -6.74
N ILE A 266 -14.14 -17.57 -5.69
CA ILE A 266 -13.99 -18.79 -4.88
C ILE A 266 -15.18 -19.00 -3.92
N HIS A 267 -16.03 -17.98 -3.68
CA HIS A 267 -17.37 -18.23 -3.14
C HIS A 267 -18.48 -17.32 -3.71
N GLN A 268 -19.40 -17.98 -4.43
CA GLN A 268 -20.75 -17.58 -4.87
C GLN A 268 -20.86 -16.68 -6.13
N PRO A 269 -21.49 -17.18 -7.20
CA PRO A 269 -21.49 -16.54 -8.51
C PRO A 269 -22.42 -15.33 -8.53
N VAL A 270 -21.88 -14.16 -8.90
CA VAL A 270 -22.66 -13.20 -9.69
C VAL A 270 -22.21 -13.36 -11.15
N ASP A 271 -22.49 -14.54 -11.72
CA ASP A 271 -22.07 -14.95 -13.07
C ASP A 271 -22.35 -13.87 -14.14
N GLY A 272 -23.47 -13.17 -14.03
CA GLY A 272 -23.85 -12.10 -14.95
C GLY A 272 -23.00 -10.83 -14.81
N PHE A 273 -22.61 -10.47 -13.59
CA PHE A 273 -21.83 -9.26 -13.27
C PHE A 273 -20.39 -9.41 -13.77
N VAL A 274 -19.78 -10.55 -13.46
CA VAL A 274 -18.42 -10.88 -13.89
C VAL A 274 -18.36 -10.98 -15.42
N LYS A 275 -19.36 -11.61 -16.09
CA LYS A 275 -19.42 -11.66 -17.56
C LYS A 275 -19.54 -10.27 -18.21
N HIS A 276 -20.35 -9.38 -17.64
CA HIS A 276 -20.52 -8.02 -18.18
C HIS A 276 -19.27 -7.15 -18.01
N LEU A 277 -18.62 -7.20 -16.84
CA LEU A 277 -17.36 -6.49 -16.61
C LEU A 277 -16.22 -7.02 -17.47
N LYS A 278 -16.14 -8.34 -17.63
CA LYS A 278 -15.17 -9.00 -18.51
C LYS A 278 -15.23 -8.47 -19.93
N SER A 279 -16.42 -8.40 -20.52
CA SER A 279 -16.56 -7.88 -21.90
C SER A 279 -16.15 -6.41 -22.00
N MET A 280 -16.52 -5.58 -21.02
CA MET A 280 -16.15 -4.15 -21.03
C MET A 280 -14.64 -3.91 -20.89
N VAL A 281 -13.96 -4.69 -20.03
CA VAL A 281 -12.49 -4.59 -19.88
C VAL A 281 -11.79 -5.02 -21.16
N TYR A 282 -12.25 -6.12 -21.77
CA TYR A 282 -11.73 -6.59 -23.03
C TYR A 282 -11.90 -5.54 -24.15
N ASP A 283 -13.11 -5.02 -24.31
CA ASP A 283 -13.43 -4.02 -25.34
C ASP A 283 -12.62 -2.72 -25.13
N LEU A 284 -12.43 -2.30 -23.87
CA LEU A 284 -11.59 -1.17 -23.53
C LEU A 284 -10.14 -1.41 -23.99
N PHE A 285 -9.49 -2.47 -23.52
CA PHE A 285 -8.07 -2.71 -23.86
C PHE A 285 -7.83 -2.95 -25.35
N LYS A 286 -8.82 -3.54 -26.04
CA LYS A 286 -8.75 -3.73 -27.49
C LYS A 286 -8.88 -2.41 -28.25
N SER A 287 -9.73 -1.50 -27.78
CA SER A 287 -9.96 -0.20 -28.42
C SER A 287 -8.94 0.88 -28.06
N MET A 288 -8.13 0.68 -27.02
CA MET A 288 -7.09 1.63 -26.63
C MET A 288 -6.08 1.90 -27.75
N SER A 289 -5.79 3.18 -27.96
CA SER A 289 -4.70 3.68 -28.79
C SER A 289 -3.67 4.42 -27.93
N PRO A 290 -2.40 4.54 -28.39
CA PRO A 290 -1.38 5.29 -27.67
C PRO A 290 -1.73 6.77 -27.41
N ASP A 291 -2.49 7.38 -28.33
CA ASP A 291 -2.91 8.80 -28.27
C ASP A 291 -4.13 9.05 -27.37
N ALA A 292 -4.78 8.00 -26.88
CA ALA A 292 -5.99 8.10 -26.06
C ALA A 292 -5.82 7.33 -24.74
N PRO A 293 -4.85 7.73 -23.89
CA PRO A 293 -4.75 7.14 -22.57
C PRO A 293 -5.98 7.49 -21.74
N VAL A 294 -6.28 6.64 -20.77
CA VAL A 294 -7.41 6.82 -19.88
C VAL A 294 -6.97 6.74 -18.43
N TYR A 295 -7.75 7.35 -17.54
CA TYR A 295 -7.61 7.15 -16.11
C TYR A 295 -8.94 6.77 -15.49
N ARG A 296 -8.89 6.18 -14.30
CA ARG A 296 -10.06 5.92 -13.47
C ARG A 296 -9.71 6.05 -11.99
N GLY A 297 -10.76 6.00 -11.19
CA GLY A 297 -10.66 5.92 -9.75
C GLY A 297 -10.89 4.54 -9.17
N ASN A 298 -10.29 4.32 -8.02
CA ASN A 298 -10.61 3.25 -7.10
C ASN A 298 -10.45 3.77 -5.67
N TRP A 299 -11.21 3.21 -4.72
CA TRP A 299 -11.13 3.64 -3.32
C TRP A 299 -11.59 2.55 -2.36
N ALA A 300 -11.09 2.63 -1.13
CA ALA A 300 -11.50 1.81 -0.02
C ALA A 300 -11.38 2.57 1.31
N VAL A 301 -12.12 2.12 2.31
CA VAL A 301 -11.92 2.51 3.71
C VAL A 301 -11.38 1.30 4.43
N PHE A 302 -10.36 1.53 5.25
CA PHE A 302 -9.73 0.52 6.07
C PHE A 302 -9.94 0.87 7.54
N ASN A 303 -10.00 -0.17 8.36
CA ASN A 303 -10.19 -0.10 9.80
C ASN A 303 -9.15 -0.88 10.59
N ASP A 304 -8.11 -1.36 9.89
CA ASP A 304 -7.07 -2.27 10.36
C ASP A 304 -5.66 -1.82 9.95
N LEU A 305 -5.49 -0.55 9.58
CA LEU A 305 -4.20 0.05 9.24
C LEU A 305 -3.68 0.93 10.36
N GLU A 306 -2.35 0.99 10.50
CA GLU A 306 -1.70 1.80 11.54
C GLU A 306 -1.66 3.31 11.22
N GLY A 307 -1.78 3.68 9.94
CA GLY A 307 -1.86 5.08 9.52
C GLY A 307 -1.57 5.33 8.04
N PRO A 308 -1.39 6.59 7.60
CA PRO A 308 -1.24 6.97 6.19
C PRO A 308 -0.07 6.31 5.44
N LEU A 309 0.98 5.86 6.13
CA LEU A 309 2.13 5.18 5.52
C LEU A 309 2.05 3.65 5.59
N ASP A 310 1.02 3.09 6.23
CA ASP A 310 0.73 1.66 6.17
C ASP A 310 0.06 1.32 4.83
N LEU A 311 0.88 1.22 3.79
CA LEU A 311 0.45 1.16 2.39
C LEU A 311 0.50 -0.25 1.80
N TYR A 312 1.25 -1.18 2.41
CA TYR A 312 1.43 -2.54 1.90
C TYR A 312 0.35 -3.48 2.41
N THR A 313 -0.73 -3.65 1.62
CA THR A 313 -1.86 -4.53 1.97
C THR A 313 -2.05 -5.64 0.93
N PRO A 314 -1.18 -6.65 0.86
CA PRO A 314 -1.20 -7.67 -0.20
C PRO A 314 -2.28 -8.74 -0.01
N GLU A 315 -2.85 -8.85 1.20
CA GLU A 315 -3.84 -9.86 1.53
C GLU A 315 -5.19 -9.58 0.88
N GLY A 316 -5.75 -10.60 0.22
CA GLY A 316 -7.04 -10.51 -0.46
C GLY A 316 -8.20 -10.16 0.45
N HIS A 317 -9.28 -9.61 -0.12
CA HIS A 317 -10.47 -9.20 0.61
C HIS A 317 -11.12 -10.32 1.43
N GLU A 318 -11.13 -11.55 0.91
CA GLU A 318 -11.71 -12.73 1.60
C GLU A 318 -10.91 -13.08 2.85
N THR A 319 -9.59 -13.23 2.73
CA THR A 319 -8.68 -13.51 3.86
C THR A 319 -8.81 -12.42 4.92
N ARG A 320 -8.82 -11.15 4.50
CA ARG A 320 -9.04 -10.02 5.39
C ARG A 320 -10.40 -10.14 6.10
N ASN A 321 -11.49 -10.29 5.35
CA ASN A 321 -12.85 -10.36 5.91
C ASN A 321 -13.01 -11.52 6.91
N ALA A 322 -12.34 -12.65 6.67
CA ALA A 322 -12.34 -13.80 7.57
C ALA A 322 -11.55 -13.56 8.86
N ALA A 323 -10.51 -12.72 8.81
CA ALA A 323 -9.69 -12.34 9.97
C ALA A 323 -10.31 -11.20 10.80
N MET A 324 -11.33 -10.50 10.30
CA MET A 324 -11.94 -9.37 11.00
C MET A 324 -12.80 -9.82 12.19
N GLU A 325 -12.42 -9.38 13.39
CA GLU A 325 -13.21 -9.57 14.61
C GLU A 325 -14.23 -8.43 14.78
N GLY A 326 -15.44 -8.64 14.26
CA GLY A 326 -16.58 -7.75 14.52
C GLY A 326 -16.59 -6.43 13.73
N VAL A 327 -17.63 -5.63 13.96
CA VAL A 327 -17.84 -4.34 13.29
C VAL A 327 -17.13 -3.26 14.08
N ARG A 328 -16.42 -2.34 13.38
CA ARG A 328 -15.81 -1.18 14.02
C ARG A 328 -16.89 -0.27 14.60
N PRO A 329 -16.91 0.01 15.91
CA PRO A 329 -17.88 0.92 16.48
C PRO A 329 -17.57 2.37 16.13
N TYR A 330 -18.61 3.21 16.14
CA TYR A 330 -18.46 4.65 16.18
C TYR A 330 -18.05 5.07 17.60
N GLU A 331 -16.96 5.84 17.71
CA GLU A 331 -16.32 6.24 18.97
C GLU A 331 -16.07 7.76 18.98
N GLY A 332 -16.99 8.53 18.39
CA GLY A 332 -16.87 9.97 18.24
C GLY A 332 -15.63 10.38 17.44
N GLU A 333 -14.91 11.40 17.92
CA GLU A 333 -13.68 11.91 17.31
C GLU A 333 -12.60 10.84 17.07
N LYS A 334 -12.54 9.80 17.90
CA LYS A 334 -11.53 8.72 17.75
C LYS A 334 -11.71 7.95 16.44
N THR A 335 -12.94 7.82 15.94
CA THR A 335 -13.20 7.10 14.68
C THR A 335 -12.42 7.72 13.52
N GLY A 336 -12.30 9.04 13.47
CA GLY A 336 -11.56 9.76 12.44
C GLY A 336 -10.06 9.47 12.42
N LYS A 337 -9.50 9.14 13.58
CA LYS A 337 -8.06 8.91 13.80
C LYS A 337 -7.60 7.48 13.55
N VAL A 338 -8.55 6.58 13.32
CA VAL A 338 -8.26 5.14 13.16
C VAL A 338 -8.75 4.61 11.83
N LEU A 339 -9.88 5.12 11.30
CA LEU A 339 -10.28 4.79 9.94
C LEU A 339 -9.39 5.53 8.96
N THR A 340 -8.84 4.79 7.99
CA THR A 340 -8.09 5.38 6.89
C THR A 340 -8.88 5.29 5.60
N PHE A 341 -8.91 6.37 4.84
CA PHE A 341 -9.45 6.41 3.49
C PHE A 341 -8.29 6.29 2.50
N ARG A 342 -8.37 5.32 1.59
CA ARG A 342 -7.42 5.13 0.49
C ARG A 342 -8.10 5.38 -0.84
N CYS A 343 -7.46 6.12 -1.72
CA CYS A 343 -7.87 6.24 -3.11
C CYS A 343 -6.69 6.05 -4.07
N GLU A 344 -6.97 5.46 -5.22
CA GLU A 344 -6.00 5.22 -6.28
C GLU A 344 -6.35 6.05 -7.51
N TYR A 345 -5.35 6.73 -8.06
CA TYR A 345 -5.37 7.26 -9.41
C TYR A 345 -4.75 6.24 -10.36
N GLN A 346 -5.62 5.61 -11.15
CA GLN A 346 -5.29 4.46 -11.97
C GLN A 346 -5.22 4.90 -13.43
N THR A 347 -4.03 4.89 -14.02
CA THR A 347 -3.81 5.27 -15.42
C THR A 347 -3.60 4.04 -16.29
N LEU A 348 -4.16 4.05 -17.49
CA LEU A 348 -3.99 3.02 -18.51
C LEU A 348 -3.51 3.69 -19.79
N ARG A 349 -2.30 3.33 -20.23
CA ARG A 349 -1.69 3.88 -21.44
C ARG A 349 -1.13 2.77 -22.31
N LYS A 350 -1.55 2.74 -23.57
CA LYS A 350 -0.99 1.81 -24.56
C LYS A 350 0.31 2.38 -25.11
N LEU A 351 1.32 1.52 -25.23
CA LEU A 351 2.64 1.87 -25.73
C LEU A 351 2.71 1.81 -27.25
N GLU A 352 3.58 2.63 -27.85
CA GLU A 352 3.67 2.76 -29.29
C GLU A 352 4.50 1.64 -29.93
N LYS A 353 5.64 1.29 -29.33
CA LYS A 353 6.59 0.31 -29.87
C LYS A 353 6.17 -1.11 -29.49
N SER A 354 6.05 -1.37 -28.19
CA SER A 354 5.72 -2.70 -27.64
C SER A 354 4.24 -3.08 -27.75
N LYS A 355 3.35 -2.09 -27.96
CA LYS A 355 1.89 -2.26 -27.93
C LYS A 355 1.32 -2.76 -26.59
N ALA A 356 2.17 -2.91 -25.57
CA ALA A 356 1.76 -3.23 -24.21
C ALA A 356 0.89 -2.12 -23.62
N ILE A 357 0.08 -2.46 -22.61
CA ILE A 357 -0.67 -1.50 -21.82
C ILE A 357 0.04 -1.37 -20.48
N ILE A 358 0.43 -0.14 -20.15
CA ILE A 358 0.95 0.22 -18.83
C ILE A 358 -0.20 0.61 -17.94
N PHE A 359 -0.27 -0.04 -16.78
CA PHE A 359 -1.18 0.28 -15.71
C PHE A 359 -0.40 0.93 -14.56
N GLY A 360 -0.57 2.25 -14.40
CA GLY A 360 0.02 3.02 -13.32
C GLY A 360 -0.97 3.19 -12.17
N ILE A 361 -0.54 2.94 -10.93
CA ILE A 361 -1.39 2.99 -9.74
C ILE A 361 -0.79 3.96 -8.74
N ARG A 362 -1.32 5.18 -8.67
CA ARG A 362 -0.90 6.19 -7.70
C ARG A 362 -1.79 6.13 -6.46
N THR A 363 -1.21 5.73 -5.33
CA THR A 363 -1.96 5.49 -4.07
C THR A 363 -1.87 6.69 -3.12
N TYR A 364 -3.03 7.18 -2.70
CA TYR A 364 -3.17 8.18 -1.64
C TYR A 364 -3.87 7.53 -0.43
N GLN A 365 -3.40 7.83 0.77
CA GLN A 365 -4.02 7.36 2.01
C GLN A 365 -4.02 8.47 3.05
N PHE A 366 -5.16 8.62 3.73
CA PHE A 366 -5.38 9.65 4.73
C PHE A 366 -6.14 9.05 5.91
N PHE A 367 -6.04 9.67 7.07
CA PHE A 367 -7.04 9.41 8.09
C PHE A 367 -8.37 10.03 7.68
N LEU A 368 -9.47 9.47 8.16
CA LEU A 368 -10.79 10.05 7.89
C LEU A 368 -10.92 11.45 8.54
N GLU A 369 -10.14 11.74 9.58
CA GLU A 369 -10.06 13.09 10.17
C GLU A 369 -9.47 14.15 9.24
N ASP A 370 -8.64 13.78 8.27
CA ASP A 370 -8.05 14.73 7.34
C ASP A 370 -9.11 15.39 6.45
N PHE A 371 -10.29 14.80 6.30
CA PHE A 371 -11.43 15.42 5.63
C PHE A 371 -11.91 16.73 6.28
N LYS A 372 -11.53 17.02 7.54
CA LYS A 372 -11.73 18.33 8.16
C LYS A 372 -10.90 19.45 7.50
N LYS A 373 -9.76 19.08 6.90
CA LYS A 373 -8.84 20.00 6.22
C LYS A 373 -9.18 20.12 4.73
N PHE A 374 -10.03 19.24 4.21
CA PHE A 374 -10.42 19.21 2.81
C PHE A 374 -11.67 20.08 2.56
N PRO A 375 -11.91 20.51 1.31
CA PRO A 375 -13.14 21.21 0.95
C PRO A 375 -14.37 20.41 1.40
N ARG A 376 -15.34 21.09 2.02
CA ARG A 376 -16.57 20.47 2.53
C ARG A 376 -17.25 19.56 1.51
N ASN A 377 -17.31 19.98 0.23
CA ASN A 377 -17.92 19.20 -0.85
C ASN A 377 -17.25 17.82 -1.05
N ASP A 378 -15.97 17.66 -0.73
CA ASP A 378 -15.29 16.36 -0.83
C ASP A 378 -15.83 15.36 0.19
N ALA A 379 -16.03 15.81 1.44
CA ALA A 379 -16.68 15.03 2.48
C ALA A 379 -18.16 14.72 2.14
N GLU A 380 -18.91 15.69 1.61
CA GLU A 380 -20.30 15.48 1.17
C GLU A 380 -20.40 14.44 0.04
N VAL A 381 -19.47 14.46 -0.92
CA VAL A 381 -19.43 13.45 -1.98
C VAL A 381 -19.03 12.09 -1.42
N LEU A 382 -18.06 12.02 -0.50
CA LEU A 382 -17.65 10.76 0.12
C LEU A 382 -18.82 10.11 0.87
N VAL A 383 -19.57 10.89 1.66
CA VAL A 383 -20.79 10.41 2.33
C VAL A 383 -21.77 9.82 1.32
N LYS A 384 -22.08 10.54 0.23
CA LYS A 384 -22.99 10.05 -0.82
C LYS A 384 -22.50 8.76 -1.47
N VAL A 385 -21.19 8.65 -1.72
CA VAL A 385 -20.58 7.44 -2.32
C VAL A 385 -20.68 6.26 -1.36
N ILE A 386 -20.36 6.43 -0.07
CA ILE A 386 -20.44 5.37 0.95
C ILE A 386 -21.89 4.92 1.15
N GLU A 387 -22.84 5.85 1.21
CA GLU A 387 -24.27 5.53 1.32
C GLU A 387 -24.74 4.67 0.15
N LYS A 388 -24.34 5.05 -1.07
CA LYS A 388 -24.79 4.44 -2.34
C LYS A 388 -23.89 3.31 -2.84
N ILE A 389 -23.03 2.74 -2.01
CA ILE A 389 -22.29 1.51 -2.38
C ILE A 389 -23.29 0.49 -2.92
N HIS A 390 -23.07 0.07 -4.16
CA HIS A 390 -23.93 -0.91 -4.81
C HIS A 390 -23.84 -2.25 -4.07
N PRO A 391 -24.96 -2.99 -3.88
CA PRO A 391 -25.00 -4.21 -3.07
C PRO A 391 -23.87 -5.22 -3.39
N ASP A 392 -23.60 -5.44 -4.69
CA ASP A 392 -22.54 -6.35 -5.15
C ASP A 392 -21.12 -5.98 -4.68
N PHE A 393 -20.88 -4.72 -4.27
CA PHE A 393 -19.57 -4.25 -3.79
C PHE A 393 -19.48 -4.13 -2.26
N VAL A 394 -20.57 -4.39 -1.53
CA VAL A 394 -20.59 -4.28 -0.05
C VAL A 394 -19.57 -5.24 0.56
N GLU A 395 -19.59 -6.49 0.13
CA GLU A 395 -18.70 -7.53 0.67
C GLU A 395 -17.25 -7.34 0.21
N TYR A 396 -17.08 -7.02 -1.09
CA TYR A 396 -15.78 -6.70 -1.68
C TYR A 396 -15.09 -5.52 -0.96
N LYS A 397 -15.79 -4.41 -0.71
CA LYS A 397 -15.23 -3.27 0.04
C LYS A 397 -15.21 -3.51 1.56
N GLY A 398 -15.70 -4.65 2.05
CA GLY A 398 -15.85 -4.97 3.47
C GLY A 398 -16.69 -3.93 4.22
N ALA A 399 -17.66 -3.32 3.55
CA ALA A 399 -18.39 -2.16 4.07
C ALA A 399 -19.16 -2.49 5.37
N LYS A 400 -19.53 -3.75 5.58
CA LYS A 400 -20.12 -4.23 6.84
C LYS A 400 -19.29 -3.87 8.07
N PHE A 401 -17.96 -3.80 7.95
CA PHE A 401 -17.06 -3.61 9.09
C PHE A 401 -16.82 -2.15 9.46
N TRP A 402 -17.04 -1.19 8.57
CA TRP A 402 -16.64 0.21 8.78
C TRP A 402 -17.68 1.25 8.36
N LYS A 403 -18.68 0.88 7.54
CA LYS A 403 -19.59 1.84 6.89
C LYS A 403 -20.36 2.73 7.88
N ASP A 404 -20.95 2.13 8.92
CA ASP A 404 -21.73 2.88 9.91
C ASP A 404 -20.85 3.89 10.67
N ALA A 405 -19.71 3.43 11.18
CA ALA A 405 -18.76 4.29 11.89
C ALA A 405 -18.23 5.43 11.02
N ALA A 406 -17.86 5.14 9.77
CA ALA A 406 -17.39 6.14 8.82
C ALA A 406 -18.47 7.19 8.51
N LEU A 407 -19.71 6.77 8.25
CA LEU A 407 -20.82 7.69 7.95
C LEU A 407 -21.15 8.59 9.13
N LYS A 408 -21.26 8.03 10.35
CA LYS A 408 -21.50 8.81 11.57
C LYS A 408 -20.39 9.84 11.79
N TYR A 409 -19.12 9.42 11.67
CA TYR A 409 -18.00 10.34 11.81
C TYR A 409 -18.03 11.48 10.79
N LEU A 410 -18.17 11.17 9.50
CA LEU A 410 -18.20 12.17 8.44
C LEU A 410 -19.37 13.15 8.63
N LYS A 411 -20.56 12.66 8.97
CA LYS A 411 -21.74 13.51 9.17
C LYS A 411 -21.60 14.39 10.40
N TYR A 412 -21.26 13.82 11.55
CA TYR A 412 -21.30 14.54 12.82
C TYR A 412 -20.06 15.39 13.07
N HIS A 413 -18.86 14.89 12.72
CA HIS A 413 -17.59 15.54 13.06
C HIS A 413 -16.95 16.30 11.89
N VAL A 414 -17.30 16.00 10.64
CA VAL A 414 -16.77 16.72 9.47
C VAL A 414 -17.80 17.67 8.87
N LEU A 415 -19.04 17.22 8.69
CA LEU A 415 -20.12 18.03 8.10
C LEU A 415 -20.94 18.82 9.13
N GLY A 416 -20.82 18.50 10.42
CA GLY A 416 -21.52 19.20 11.50
C GLY A 416 -23.02 18.91 11.58
N GLU A 417 -23.47 17.76 11.09
CA GLU A 417 -24.84 17.27 11.32
C GLU A 417 -25.04 16.92 12.80
N LYS A 418 -26.27 17.03 13.31
CA LYS A 418 -26.57 16.68 14.70
C LYS A 418 -26.44 15.17 14.92
N ASP A 419 -25.69 14.78 15.95
CA ASP A 419 -25.64 13.40 16.42
C ASP A 419 -26.91 13.09 17.25
N PRO A 420 -27.82 12.24 16.76
CA PRO A 420 -29.08 11.95 17.44
C PRO A 420 -28.89 11.22 18.78
N ASP A 421 -27.75 10.59 19.01
CA ASP A 421 -27.44 9.91 20.27
C ASP A 421 -26.69 10.81 21.27
N ALA A 422 -26.11 11.94 20.83
CA ALA A 422 -25.50 12.93 21.72
C ALA A 422 -26.54 13.62 22.61
N ASP A 423 -27.73 13.89 22.08
CA ASP A 423 -28.84 14.50 22.82
C ASP A 423 -29.50 13.52 23.82
N ARG A 424 -29.37 12.19 23.61
CA ARG A 424 -29.93 11.16 24.52
C ARG A 424 -29.23 11.10 25.87
N TRP A 425 -27.96 11.49 25.94
CA TRP A 425 -27.17 11.50 27.18
C TRP A 425 -27.01 12.89 27.79
N GLY A 426 -27.69 13.92 27.28
CA GLY A 426 -27.74 15.25 27.88
C GLY A 426 -26.39 15.97 28.00
N LEU A 427 -25.34 15.49 27.33
CA LEU A 427 -24.03 16.13 27.29
C LEU A 427 -24.00 17.16 26.15
N THR A 428 -24.91 18.14 26.23
CA THR A 428 -24.67 19.38 25.51
C THR A 428 -23.52 20.10 26.21
N SER A 429 -22.56 20.55 25.41
CA SER A 429 -21.40 21.34 25.82
C SER A 429 -21.84 22.67 26.45
N ALA A 430 -22.19 22.64 27.73
CA ALA A 430 -22.13 23.84 28.56
C ALA A 430 -20.65 24.26 28.64
N PRO A 431 -20.32 25.56 28.47
CA PRO A 431 -18.95 26.03 28.60
C PRO A 431 -18.43 25.61 29.97
N THR A 432 -17.33 24.88 29.98
CA THR A 432 -16.67 24.22 31.13
C THR A 432 -16.24 25.17 32.26
N GLY A 433 -16.60 26.46 32.21
CA GLY A 433 -16.29 27.48 33.21
C GLY A 433 -17.30 27.66 34.34
N PHE A 434 -18.55 27.20 34.23
CA PHE A 434 -19.58 27.54 35.24
C PHE A 434 -19.92 26.43 36.26
N LEU A 435 -19.73 25.15 35.92
CA LEU A 435 -20.12 24.04 36.81
C LEU A 435 -19.12 23.77 37.94
N LEU A 436 -17.83 24.06 37.75
CA LEU A 436 -16.83 23.93 38.82
C LEU A 436 -16.92 25.06 39.87
N ALA A 437 -17.36 26.26 39.48
CA ALA A 437 -17.50 27.38 40.42
C ALA A 437 -18.66 27.18 41.41
N GLY A 438 -19.78 26.59 40.96
CA GLY A 438 -20.95 26.31 41.80
C GLY A 438 -20.71 25.20 42.83
N ALA A 439 -20.02 24.12 42.43
CA ALA A 439 -19.72 22.98 43.32
C ALA A 439 -18.69 23.34 44.40
N VAL A 440 -17.70 24.17 44.06
CA VAL A 440 -16.67 24.64 45.02
C VAL A 440 -17.27 25.63 46.02
N MET A 441 -18.19 26.51 45.61
CA MET A 441 -18.90 27.40 46.55
C MET A 441 -19.86 26.65 47.48
N ALA A 442 -20.59 25.64 46.99
CA ALA A 442 -21.53 24.87 47.82
C ALA A 442 -20.80 24.05 48.91
N ILE A 443 -19.63 23.48 48.58
CA ILE A 443 -18.80 22.75 49.55
C ILE A 443 -18.13 23.73 50.54
N GLY A 444 -17.66 24.88 50.06
CA GLY A 444 -17.07 25.92 50.91
C GLY A 444 -18.04 26.48 51.94
N VAL A 445 -19.30 26.73 51.55
CA VAL A 445 -20.35 27.23 52.47
C VAL A 445 -20.80 26.15 53.46
N ALA A 446 -20.90 24.89 53.04
CA ALA A 446 -21.24 23.78 53.92
C ALA A 446 -20.15 23.49 54.97
N CYS A 447 -18.86 23.64 54.61
CA CYS A 447 -17.74 23.51 55.55
C CYS A 447 -17.66 24.71 56.52
N PHE A 448 -17.95 25.93 56.07
CA PHE A 448 -17.94 27.12 56.93
C PHE A 448 -19.10 27.11 57.96
N LEU A 449 -20.28 26.62 57.58
CA LEU A 449 -21.42 26.51 58.48
C LEU A 449 -21.28 25.38 59.52
N ARG A 450 -20.51 24.32 59.23
CA ARG A 450 -20.19 23.27 60.21
C ARG A 450 -19.09 23.65 61.20
N TYR A 451 -18.20 24.57 60.85
CA TYR A 451 -17.10 24.99 61.75
C TYR A 451 -17.55 26.01 62.81
N ASN A 452 -18.62 26.77 62.56
CA ASN A 452 -19.17 27.76 63.51
C ASN A 452 -20.24 27.19 64.47
N GLN A 453 -20.47 25.88 64.48
CA GLN A 453 -21.40 25.21 65.40
C GLN A 453 -20.71 24.20 66.35
N SER A 454 -19.37 24.21 66.43
CA SER A 454 -18.57 23.37 67.35
C SER A 454 -17.85 24.20 68.40
#